data_AF-A0A6A3PAY0-F1
#
_entry.id   AF-A0A6A3PAY0-F1
#
_cell.length_a   1.000
_cell.length_b   1.000
_cell.length_c   1.000
_cell.angle_alpha   90.00
_cell.angle_beta   90.00
_cell.angle_gamma   90.00
#
_symmetry.space_group_name_H-M   'P 1'
#
loop_
_entity.id
_entity.type
_entity.pdbx_description
1 polymer ?
#
loop_
_entity_poly.entity_id
_entity_poly.type
_entity_poly.pdbx_seq_one_letter_code
_entity_poly.pdbx_strand_id
1 'polypeptide(L)'
;MPKNSDICRACFSSMPDFYFKCKYCGVVRRQKASSGYHNLVSHLKDKHPGYEADYLAQASSMTWNLRTYEPTLLRLRERQSRERIPLAGPISSKTLRKYLAATTKAVEKAMAAVIPPDFGAMIDGWTCFGEHYVAVIAIF
;
A
#
# COMPACT_ATOMS: atom_id res chain seq x y z
N MET A 1 8.21 -5.79 16.92
CA MET A 1 8.77 -4.42 16.97
C MET A 1 8.77 -3.85 15.56
N PRO A 2 8.33 -2.59 15.35
CA PRO A 2 8.33 -1.98 14.03
C PRO A 2 9.76 -1.78 13.50
N LYS A 3 9.99 -1.91 12.20
CA LYS A 3 11.32 -1.65 11.62
C LYS A 3 11.57 -0.14 11.60
N ASN A 4 12.80 0.29 11.92
CA ASN A 4 13.18 1.71 11.89
C ASN A 4 12.94 2.38 10.53
N SER A 5 13.02 1.61 9.43
CA SER A 5 12.68 2.10 8.09
C SER A 5 11.21 2.48 7.96
N ASP A 6 10.31 1.74 8.60
CA ASP A 6 8.86 1.98 8.52
C ASP A 6 8.46 3.19 9.37
N ILE A 7 9.09 3.33 10.54
CA ILE A 7 8.96 4.53 11.40
C ILE A 7 9.45 5.76 10.64
N CYS A 8 10.60 5.67 9.97
CA CYS A 8 11.13 6.80 9.20
C CYS A 8 10.23 7.19 8.03
N ARG A 9 9.62 6.21 7.35
CA ARG A 9 8.65 6.47 6.27
C ARG A 9 7.40 7.20 6.77
N ALA A 10 6.93 6.85 7.98
CA ALA A 10 5.75 7.46 8.58
C ALA A 10 6.03 8.88 9.08
N CYS A 11 7.17 9.08 9.76
CA CYS A 11 7.45 10.32 10.51
C CYS A 11 8.29 11.35 9.74
N PHE A 12 8.87 11.01 8.58
CA PHE A 12 9.69 11.90 7.77
C PHE A 12 9.22 12.01 6.33
N SER A 13 9.49 13.15 5.69
CA SER A 13 9.38 13.33 4.25
C SER A 13 10.76 13.11 3.62
N SER A 14 10.85 12.19 2.65
CA SER A 14 12.09 11.91 1.93
C SER A 14 12.44 13.06 1.00
N MET A 15 13.70 13.45 0.98
CA MET A 15 14.29 14.41 0.05
C MET A 15 15.45 13.73 -0.71
N PRO A 16 15.98 14.35 -1.78
CA PRO A 16 17.17 13.84 -2.47
C PRO A 16 18.37 13.66 -1.53
N ASP A 17 19.39 12.92 -1.98
CA ASP A 17 20.69 12.79 -1.29
C ASP A 17 20.64 12.31 0.16
N PHE A 18 19.69 11.42 0.46
CA PHE A 18 19.51 10.83 1.80
C PHE A 18 19.13 11.85 2.88
N TYR A 19 18.48 12.95 2.50
CA TYR A 19 17.92 13.91 3.45
C TYR A 19 16.47 13.56 3.81
N PHE A 20 16.13 13.72 5.08
CA PHE A 20 14.82 13.43 5.64
C PHE A 20 14.34 14.62 6.45
N LYS A 21 13.17 15.15 6.10
CA LYS A 21 12.54 16.26 6.83
C LYS A 21 11.55 15.71 7.84
N CYS A 22 11.75 15.99 9.13
CA CYS A 22 10.82 15.57 10.18
C CYS A 22 9.45 16.24 10.00
N LYS A 23 8.36 15.47 10.04
CA LYS A 23 6.99 16.00 9.88
C LYS A 23 6.52 16.80 11.09
N TYR A 24 7.07 16.53 12.27
CA TYR A 24 6.69 17.19 13.53
C TYR A 24 7.34 18.55 13.72
N CYS A 25 8.66 18.65 13.47
CA CYS A 25 9.44 19.86 13.74
C CYS A 25 10.06 20.50 12.50
N GLY A 26 9.90 19.89 11.31
CA GLY A 26 10.46 20.41 10.06
C GLY A 26 11.98 20.29 9.93
N VAL A 27 12.69 19.78 10.96
CA VAL A 27 14.15 19.65 10.95
C VAL A 27 14.58 18.65 9.88
N VAL A 28 15.52 19.07 9.05
CA VAL A 28 16.14 18.23 8.02
C VAL A 28 17.33 17.49 8.62
N ARG A 29 17.35 16.17 8.44
CA ARG A 29 18.41 15.27 8.94
C ARG A 29 18.91 14.41 7.79
N ARG A 30 20.23 14.32 7.65
CA ARG A 30 20.85 13.39 6.70
C ARG A 30 20.93 12.00 7.32
N GLN A 31 20.59 10.98 6.55
CA GLN A 31 20.79 9.59 6.96
C GLN A 31 22.29 9.27 7.03
N LYS A 32 22.72 8.65 8.13
CA LYS A 32 24.12 8.21 8.27
C LYS A 32 24.28 6.86 7.57
N ALA A 33 25.16 6.80 6.56
CA ALA A 33 25.40 5.60 5.75
C ALA A 33 25.71 4.33 6.57
N SER A 34 26.41 4.47 7.71
CA SER A 34 26.78 3.35 8.59
C SER A 34 25.73 2.96 9.64
N SER A 35 24.72 3.80 9.87
CA SER A 35 23.76 3.65 10.99
C SER A 35 22.34 3.29 10.50
N GLY A 36 22.12 3.30 9.18
CA GLY A 36 20.80 3.13 8.60
C GLY A 36 19.85 4.22 9.08
N TYR A 37 18.72 3.85 9.68
CA TYR A 37 17.66 4.76 10.15
C TYR A 37 17.77 5.14 11.64
N HIS A 38 18.77 4.62 12.35
CA HIS A 38 18.84 4.76 13.81
C HIS A 38 18.99 6.22 14.26
N ASN A 39 19.73 7.04 13.51
CA ASN A 39 19.89 8.46 13.80
C ASN A 39 18.59 9.27 13.66
N LEU A 40 17.70 8.84 12.75
CA LEU A 40 16.39 9.45 12.54
C LEU A 40 15.40 9.02 13.63
N VAL A 41 15.42 7.74 14.03
CA VAL A 41 14.58 7.26 15.13
C VAL A 41 15.04 7.82 16.48
N SER A 42 16.35 7.98 16.70
CA SER A 42 16.88 8.64 17.90
C SER A 42 16.38 10.07 18.00
N HIS A 43 16.33 10.81 16.88
CA HIS A 43 15.72 12.14 16.86
C HIS A 43 14.27 12.15 17.36
N LEU A 44 13.47 11.16 16.93
CA LEU A 44 12.07 11.04 17.34
C LEU A 44 11.96 10.75 18.83
N LYS A 45 12.79 9.85 19.37
CA LYS A 45 12.81 9.55 20.80
C LYS A 45 13.15 10.77 21.65
N ASP A 46 14.10 11.59 21.19
CA ASP A 46 14.57 12.76 21.93
C ASP A 46 13.62 13.96 21.87
N LYS A 47 12.96 14.18 20.73
CA LYS A 47 12.15 15.39 20.47
C LYS A 47 10.65 15.14 20.38
N HIS A 48 10.22 13.90 20.18
CA HIS A 48 8.84 13.53 19.88
C HIS A 48 8.46 12.21 20.57
N PRO A 49 8.42 12.13 21.92
CA PRO A 49 8.16 10.88 22.65
C PRO A 49 6.81 10.21 22.32
N GLY A 50 5.86 10.95 21.73
CA GLY A 50 4.58 10.44 21.24
C GLY A 50 4.60 9.84 19.82
N TYR A 51 5.74 9.80 19.13
CA TYR A 51 5.83 9.38 17.72
C TYR A 51 5.29 7.95 17.48
N GLU A 52 5.35 7.09 18.50
CA GLU A 52 4.86 5.71 18.41
C GLU A 52 3.34 5.65 18.25
N ALA A 53 2.59 6.54 18.92
CA ALA A 53 1.14 6.59 18.79
C ALA A 53 0.72 7.04 17.39
N ASP A 54 1.40 8.03 16.82
CA ASP A 54 1.14 8.52 15.46
C ASP A 54 1.54 7.50 14.40
N TYR A 55 2.67 6.80 14.62
CA TYR A 55 3.07 5.68 13.78
C TYR A 55 2.00 4.58 13.79
N LEU A 56 1.49 4.22 14.97
CA LEU A 56 0.42 3.23 15.11
C LEU A 56 -0.89 3.70 14.46
N ALA A 57 -1.22 4.99 14.53
CA ALA A 57 -2.39 5.55 13.86
C ALA A 57 -2.25 5.50 12.32
N GLN A 58 -1.08 5.86 11.77
CA GLN A 58 -0.79 5.71 10.33
C GLN A 58 -0.75 4.24 9.89
N ALA A 59 -0.12 3.36 10.67
CA ALA A 59 -0.08 1.93 10.38
C ALA A 59 -1.48 1.31 10.46
N SER A 60 -2.35 1.81 11.35
CA SER A 60 -3.75 1.44 11.44
C SER A 60 -4.52 1.87 10.19
N SER A 61 -4.29 3.09 9.69
CA SER A 61 -4.87 3.57 8.42
C SER A 61 -4.45 2.68 7.22
N MET A 62 -3.20 2.25 7.15
CA MET A 62 -2.74 1.27 6.15
C MET A 62 -3.36 -0.13 6.32
N THR A 63 -3.74 -0.53 7.53
CA THR A 63 -4.36 -1.84 7.81
C THR A 63 -5.89 -1.81 7.75
N TRP A 64 -6.55 -0.64 7.78
CA TRP A 64 -7.95 -0.51 7.41
C TRP A 64 -8.19 -0.97 5.96
N ASN A 65 -7.23 -0.74 5.07
CA ASN A 65 -7.23 -1.30 3.71
C ASN A 65 -7.08 -2.83 3.70
N LEU A 66 -6.57 -3.45 4.76
CA LEU A 66 -6.44 -4.91 4.89
C LEU A 66 -7.66 -5.55 5.58
N ARG A 67 -8.32 -4.83 6.51
CA ARG A 67 -9.54 -5.30 7.18
C ARG A 67 -10.74 -5.41 6.24
N THR A 68 -10.75 -4.67 5.14
CA THR A 68 -11.74 -4.86 4.06
C THR A 68 -11.42 -6.09 3.19
N TYR A 69 -10.15 -6.50 3.12
CA TYR A 69 -9.72 -7.69 2.37
C TYR A 69 -9.78 -8.99 3.20
N GLU A 70 -9.71 -8.91 4.52
CA GLU A 70 -9.76 -10.07 5.43
C GLU A 70 -11.04 -10.92 5.24
N PRO A 71 -12.25 -10.35 5.16
CA PRO A 71 -13.47 -11.09 4.88
C PRO A 71 -13.47 -11.70 3.47
N THR A 72 -12.89 -11.02 2.49
CA THR A 72 -12.79 -11.48 1.10
C THR A 72 -11.81 -12.64 0.98
N LEU A 73 -10.67 -12.57 1.68
CA LEU A 73 -9.67 -13.63 1.76
C LEU A 73 -10.19 -14.85 2.53
N LEU A 74 -10.95 -14.65 3.63
CA LEU A 74 -11.64 -15.75 4.31
C LEU A 74 -12.64 -16.43 3.38
N ARG A 75 -13.48 -15.67 2.67
CA ARG A 75 -14.44 -16.23 1.71
C ARG A 75 -13.77 -16.96 0.55
N LEU A 76 -12.65 -16.44 0.03
CA LEU A 76 -11.85 -17.12 -0.98
C LEU A 76 -11.26 -18.42 -0.43
N ARG A 77 -10.77 -18.42 0.81
CA ARG A 77 -10.22 -19.60 1.50
C ARG A 77 -11.28 -20.66 1.82
N GLU A 78 -12.49 -20.23 2.20
CA GLU A 78 -13.65 -21.10 2.41
C GLU A 78 -14.13 -21.72 1.10
N ARG A 79 -14.19 -20.92 0.02
CA ARG A 79 -14.52 -21.41 -1.32
C ARG A 79 -13.46 -22.39 -1.85
N GLN A 80 -12.18 -22.10 -1.62
CA GLN A 80 -11.05 -22.97 -1.95
C GLN A 80 -11.13 -24.34 -1.24
N SER A 81 -11.53 -24.36 0.03
CA SER A 81 -11.77 -25.61 0.77
C SER A 81 -12.99 -26.38 0.26
N ARG A 82 -14.07 -25.67 -0.10
CA ARG A 82 -15.33 -26.29 -0.55
C ARG A 82 -15.23 -26.86 -1.96
N GLU A 83 -14.47 -26.22 -2.85
CA GLU A 83 -14.32 -26.60 -4.26
C GLU A 83 -13.09 -27.49 -4.55
N ARG A 84 -12.29 -27.86 -3.53
CA ARG A 84 -11.03 -28.64 -3.66
C ARG A 84 -10.13 -28.14 -4.79
N ILE A 85 -10.02 -26.82 -4.96
CA ILE A 85 -9.11 -26.25 -5.94
C ILE A 85 -7.69 -26.57 -5.46
N PRO A 86 -6.88 -27.36 -6.19
CA PRO A 86 -5.53 -27.66 -5.76
C PRO A 86 -4.78 -26.36 -5.52
N LEU A 87 -4.01 -26.27 -4.43
CA LEU A 87 -2.98 -25.24 -4.34
C LEU A 87 -2.09 -25.44 -5.54
N ALA A 88 -2.20 -24.57 -6.55
CA ALA A 88 -1.21 -24.49 -7.59
C ALA A 88 0.12 -24.26 -6.84
N GLY A 89 1.09 -25.17 -7.05
CA GLY A 89 2.44 -24.99 -6.53
C GLY A 89 2.98 -23.60 -6.93
N PRO A 90 4.06 -23.12 -6.29
CA PRO A 90 4.58 -21.77 -6.53
C PRO A 90 4.61 -21.43 -8.03
N ILE A 91 3.76 -20.48 -8.41
CA ILE A 91 3.57 -20.09 -9.82
C ILE A 91 4.71 -19.15 -10.20
N SER A 92 5.31 -19.36 -11.37
CA SER A 92 6.33 -18.43 -11.87
C SER A 92 5.73 -17.03 -12.09
N SER A 93 6.52 -15.98 -11.86
CA SER A 93 6.09 -14.59 -12.12
C SER A 93 5.60 -14.39 -13.56
N LYS A 94 6.21 -15.08 -14.53
CA LYS A 94 5.79 -15.05 -15.95
C LYS A 94 4.39 -15.64 -16.13
N THR A 95 4.13 -16.78 -15.51
CA THR A 95 2.83 -17.45 -15.55
C THR A 95 1.76 -16.64 -14.84
N LEU A 96 2.08 -16.04 -13.69
CA LEU A 96 1.17 -15.16 -12.95
C LEU A 96 0.75 -13.95 -13.80
N ARG A 97 1.71 -13.25 -14.40
CA ARG A 97 1.42 -12.11 -15.29
C ARG A 97 0.53 -12.49 -16.46
N LYS A 98 0.77 -13.67 -17.07
CA LYS A 98 -0.08 -14.18 -18.15
C LYS A 98 -1.52 -14.39 -17.69
N TYR A 99 -1.72 -15.00 -16.52
CA TYR A 99 -3.07 -15.20 -15.98
C TYR A 99 -3.75 -13.89 -15.60
N LEU A 100 -3.04 -12.96 -14.95
CA LEU A 100 -3.59 -11.64 -14.63
C LEU A 100 -4.08 -10.92 -15.88
N ALA A 101 -3.26 -10.88 -16.95
CA ALA A 101 -3.65 -10.26 -18.21
C ALA A 101 -4.89 -10.95 -18.85
N ALA A 102 -4.94 -12.29 -18.80
CA ALA A 102 -6.09 -13.03 -19.31
C ALA A 102 -7.37 -12.76 -18.50
N THR A 103 -7.25 -12.68 -17.17
CA THR A 103 -8.36 -12.34 -16.28
C THR A 103 -8.85 -10.92 -16.52
N THR A 104 -7.95 -9.93 -16.62
CA THR A 104 -8.30 -8.55 -16.95
C THR A 104 -9.13 -8.49 -18.23
N LYS A 105 -8.67 -9.13 -19.30
CA LYS A 105 -9.39 -9.15 -20.59
C LYS A 105 -10.78 -9.82 -20.49
N ALA A 106 -10.89 -10.89 -19.69
CA ALA A 106 -12.18 -11.55 -19.47
C ALA A 106 -13.16 -10.65 -18.70
N VAL A 107 -12.67 -9.94 -17.69
CA VAL A 107 -13.47 -8.98 -16.90
C VAL A 107 -13.89 -7.80 -17.76
N GLU A 108 -12.98 -7.21 -18.55
CA GLU A 108 -13.30 -6.13 -19.49
C GLU A 108 -14.44 -6.52 -20.44
N LYS A 109 -14.37 -7.72 -21.01
CA LYS A 109 -15.42 -8.25 -21.90
C LYS A 109 -16.77 -8.39 -21.17
N ALA A 110 -16.75 -8.88 -19.93
CA ALA A 110 -17.97 -9.02 -19.13
C ALA A 110 -18.55 -7.66 -18.74
N MET A 111 -17.71 -6.70 -18.37
CA MET A 111 -18.12 -5.33 -18.02
C MET A 111 -18.65 -4.56 -19.22
N ALA A 112 -18.08 -4.74 -20.42
CA ALA A 112 -18.59 -4.14 -21.64
C ALA A 112 -20.03 -4.57 -21.97
N ALA A 113 -20.48 -5.73 -21.48
CA ALA A 113 -21.85 -6.20 -21.64
C ALA A 113 -22.83 -5.65 -20.58
N VAL A 114 -22.32 -5.08 -19.49
CA VAL A 114 -23.11 -4.63 -18.33
C VAL A 114 -23.11 -3.11 -18.21
N ILE A 115 -22.07 -2.42 -18.68
CA ILE A 115 -21.95 -0.96 -18.59
C ILE A 115 -22.99 -0.29 -19.51
N PRO A 116 -23.84 0.61 -18.97
CA PRO A 116 -24.78 1.36 -19.78
C PRO A 116 -24.06 2.38 -20.68
N PRO A 117 -24.71 2.85 -21.78
CA PRO A 117 -24.14 3.86 -22.66
C PRO A 117 -23.89 5.20 -21.94
N ASP A 118 -24.75 5.53 -20.97
CA ASP A 118 -24.60 6.68 -20.09
C ASP A 118 -24.16 6.19 -18.70
N PHE A 119 -22.97 6.60 -18.27
CA PHE A 119 -22.44 6.30 -16.94
C PHE A 119 -21.64 7.49 -16.40
N GLY A 120 -21.52 7.59 -15.08
CA GLY A 120 -20.67 8.58 -14.43
C GLY A 120 -19.22 8.10 -14.33
N ALA A 121 -18.26 9.02 -14.37
CA ALA A 121 -16.86 8.71 -14.07
C ALA A 121 -16.42 9.42 -12.79
N MET A 122 -15.93 8.67 -11.81
CA MET A 122 -15.28 9.19 -10.61
C MET A 122 -13.77 9.10 -10.76
N ILE A 123 -13.10 10.16 -10.35
CA ILE A 123 -11.64 10.30 -10.38
C ILE A 123 -11.17 10.30 -8.93
N ASP A 124 -10.33 9.34 -8.57
CA ASP A 124 -9.67 9.28 -7.26
C ASP A 124 -8.15 9.40 -7.44
N GLY A 125 -7.55 10.38 -6.79
CA GLY A 125 -6.13 10.73 -6.95
C GLY A 125 -5.35 10.53 -5.66
N TRP A 126 -4.21 9.85 -5.73
CA TRP A 126 -3.31 9.68 -4.58
C TRP A 126 -1.85 9.83 -4.98
N THR A 127 -1.00 10.06 -3.98
CA THR A 127 0.46 10.10 -4.17
C THR A 127 1.09 9.00 -3.32
N CYS A 128 1.92 8.16 -3.94
CA CYS A 128 2.66 7.10 -3.24
C CYS A 128 4.10 7.09 -3.72
N PHE A 129 5.07 7.02 -2.80
CA PHE A 129 6.51 6.97 -3.13
C PHE A 129 7.03 8.10 -4.05
N GLY A 130 6.40 9.27 -4.03
CA GLY A 130 6.77 10.40 -4.89
C GLY A 130 6.18 10.33 -6.31
N GLU A 131 5.35 9.33 -6.59
CA GLU A 131 4.59 9.19 -7.83
C GLU A 131 3.12 9.57 -7.60
N HIS A 132 2.53 10.24 -8.58
CA HIS A 132 1.11 10.62 -8.57
C HIS A 132 0.32 9.59 -9.38
N TYR A 133 -0.79 9.14 -8.81
CA TYR A 133 -1.67 8.15 -9.39
C TYR A 133 -3.09 8.69 -9.45
N VAL A 134 -3.82 8.22 -10.45
CA VAL A 134 -5.24 8.53 -10.63
C VAL A 134 -5.96 7.24 -11.02
N ALA A 135 -6.97 6.85 -10.23
CA ALA A 135 -7.95 5.85 -10.64
C ALA A 135 -9.13 6.55 -11.33
N VAL A 136 -9.57 5.97 -12.43
CA VAL A 136 -10.82 6.32 -13.10
C VAL A 136 -11.79 5.17 -12.89
N ILE A 137 -12.93 5.46 -12.27
CA ILE A 137 -13.92 4.47 -11.85
C ILE A 137 -15.24 4.80 -12.53
N ALA A 138 -15.77 3.86 -13.32
CA ALA A 138 -17.12 3.97 -13.86
C ALA A 138 -18.16 3.73 -12.75
N ILE A 139 -19.20 4.58 -12.69
CA ILE A 139 -20.29 4.51 -11.72
C ILE A 139 -21.60 4.50 -12.50
N PHE A 140 -22.42 3.46 -12.27
CA PHE A 140 -23.73 3.28 -12.87
C PHE A 140 -24.59 2.30 -12.06
#